data_AF-A0A1C8V7L2-F1
#
_entry.id   AF-A0A1C8V7L2-F1
#
_cell.length_a   1.000
_cell.length_b   1.000
_cell.length_c   1.000
_cell.angle_alpha   90.00
_cell.angle_beta   90.00
_cell.angle_gamma   90.00
#
_symmetry.space_group_name_H-M   'P 1'
#
loop_
_entity.id
_entity.type
_entity.pdbx_description
1 polymer ?
#
loop_
_entity_poly.entity_id
_entity_poly.type
_entity_poly.pdbx_seq_one_letter_code
_entity_poly.pdbx_strand_id
1 'polypeptide(L)'
;VDQFLVKTGTITTFKDAHNLKVMKFSVSPVVRVAVEPKNPADLPKLVEGLKRLAKSDPMVQCIIEESGEHIIAGAGELHLEICLKDLEDDHACIPIKKSDPVVSYRETVSEESDQMCLSKSPNKHNRLFMKAQPMPDGLAEDIDDGKVNPRDEFKARARYLGEKYDYDVTEARKIWCFGPDGTGPNILVDCTKGVQYLNEIKDSVVA
;
A
#
# COMPACT_ATOMS: atom_id res chain seq x y z
N VAL A 1 23.51 13.71 8.25
CA VAL A 1 22.68 12.48 8.22
C VAL A 1 21.21 12.84 8.07
N ASP A 2 20.70 13.78 8.87
CA ASP A 2 19.28 14.18 8.92
C ASP A 2 18.71 14.73 7.61
N GLN A 3 19.55 15.22 6.69
CA GLN A 3 19.09 15.63 5.37
C GLN A 3 18.64 14.43 4.52
N PHE A 4 19.31 13.29 4.65
CA PHE A 4 19.18 12.13 3.77
C PHE A 4 18.30 11.00 4.33
N LEU A 5 18.00 11.04 5.62
CA LEU A 5 17.15 10.03 6.27
C LEU A 5 15.71 10.54 6.37
N VAL A 6 14.77 9.72 5.94
CA VAL A 6 13.33 9.94 6.12
C VAL A 6 12.77 8.71 6.82
N LYS A 7 12.16 8.91 7.98
CA LYS A 7 11.63 7.86 8.86
C LYS A 7 12.72 6.89 9.36
N THR A 8 12.99 5.83 8.61
CA THR A 8 13.92 4.76 9.01
C THR A 8 15.07 4.66 8.03
N GLY A 9 16.28 4.45 8.53
CA GLY A 9 17.42 4.14 7.67
C GLY A 9 18.49 3.40 8.44
N THR A 10 19.32 2.66 7.73
CA THR A 10 20.44 1.91 8.29
C THR A 10 21.73 2.55 7.81
N ILE A 11 22.57 3.02 8.74
CA ILE A 11 23.85 3.64 8.41
C ILE A 11 24.93 2.57 8.57
N THR A 12 25.61 2.23 7.48
CA THR A 12 26.68 1.24 7.49
C THR A 12 27.89 1.73 6.71
N THR A 13 29.06 1.22 7.07
CA THR A 13 30.33 1.46 6.38
C THR A 13 30.69 0.32 5.41
N PHE A 14 29.86 -0.72 5.34
CA PHE A 14 30.11 -1.94 4.57
C PHE A 14 29.21 -2.00 3.34
N LYS A 15 29.80 -2.33 2.17
CA LYS A 15 29.09 -2.23 0.88
C LYS A 15 27.97 -3.25 0.70
N ASP A 16 28.10 -4.45 1.28
CA ASP A 16 27.10 -5.53 1.14
C ASP A 16 26.14 -5.60 2.34
N ALA A 17 26.14 -4.58 3.20
CA ALA A 17 25.21 -4.52 4.31
C ALA A 17 23.79 -4.28 3.82
N HIS A 18 22.87 -5.10 4.31
CA HIS A 18 21.45 -4.96 4.01
C HIS A 18 20.79 -4.01 5.01
N ASN A 19 19.69 -3.37 4.58
CA ASN A 19 18.89 -2.54 5.47
C ASN A 19 18.26 -3.40 6.58
N LEU A 20 18.20 -2.83 7.79
CA LEU A 20 17.41 -3.40 8.88
C LEU A 20 15.93 -3.41 8.49
N LYS A 21 15.21 -4.42 8.99
CA LYS A 21 13.77 -4.56 8.74
C LYS A 21 13.05 -3.30 9.25
N VAL A 22 12.33 -2.64 8.36
CA VAL A 22 11.48 -1.49 8.66
C VAL A 22 10.45 -1.85 9.73
N MET A 23 10.15 -0.91 10.62
CA MET A 23 9.07 -1.10 11.61
C MET A 23 7.75 -1.26 10.86
N LYS A 24 7.01 -2.32 11.20
CA LYS A 24 5.60 -2.46 10.81
C LYS A 24 4.77 -1.66 11.80
N PHE A 25 4.11 -0.61 11.34
CA PHE A 25 3.14 0.10 12.16
C PHE A 25 1.84 -0.69 12.17
N SER A 26 1.31 -0.97 13.37
CA SER A 26 0.05 -1.70 13.53
C SER A 26 -1.16 -0.91 13.04
N VAL A 27 -1.01 0.40 12.90
CA VAL A 27 -2.05 1.33 12.47
C VAL A 27 -1.69 1.90 11.11
N SER A 28 -2.68 1.99 10.23
CA SER A 28 -2.58 2.72 8.97
C SER A 28 -3.13 4.14 9.15
N PRO A 29 -2.56 5.17 8.49
CA PRO A 29 -3.11 6.50 8.52
C PRO A 29 -4.42 6.54 7.69
N VAL A 30 -5.55 6.53 8.39
CA VAL A 30 -6.88 6.42 7.79
C VAL A 30 -7.56 7.77 7.57
N VAL A 31 -7.26 8.75 8.41
CA VAL A 31 -7.87 10.08 8.32
C VAL A 31 -6.98 10.96 7.46
N ARG A 32 -7.57 11.64 6.47
CA ARG A 32 -6.89 12.52 5.51
C ARG A 32 -7.47 13.92 5.60
N VAL A 33 -6.61 14.93 5.57
CA VAL A 33 -7.00 16.35 5.53
C VAL A 33 -6.21 17.02 4.43
N ALA A 34 -6.89 17.78 3.57
CA ALA A 34 -6.24 18.64 2.60
C ALA A 34 -5.80 19.94 3.29
N VAL A 35 -4.58 20.36 3.00
CA VAL A 35 -3.94 21.53 3.59
C VAL A 35 -3.45 22.44 2.48
N GLU A 36 -3.87 23.70 2.57
CA GLU A 36 -3.45 24.74 1.63
C GLU A 36 -2.92 25.96 2.38
N PRO A 37 -1.94 26.69 1.84
CA PRO A 37 -1.50 27.94 2.44
C PRO A 37 -2.56 29.01 2.20
N LYS A 38 -2.84 29.89 3.19
CA LYS A 38 -3.75 31.03 2.95
C LYS A 38 -3.22 31.96 1.87
N ASN A 39 -1.90 32.13 1.82
CA ASN A 39 -1.19 32.93 0.84
C ASN A 39 -0.44 32.02 -0.15
N PRO A 40 -0.73 32.10 -1.46
CA PRO A 40 -0.05 31.27 -2.47
C PRO A 40 1.47 31.47 -2.53
N ALA A 41 1.96 32.64 -2.13
CA ALA A 41 3.39 32.96 -2.10
C ALA A 41 4.18 32.12 -1.08
N ASP A 42 3.51 31.58 -0.06
CA ASP A 42 4.13 30.81 1.02
C ASP A 42 4.14 29.29 0.74
N LEU A 43 3.70 28.85 -0.45
CA LEU A 43 3.70 27.43 -0.85
C LEU A 43 5.08 26.76 -0.70
N PRO A 44 6.23 27.40 -1.02
CA PRO A 44 7.54 26.80 -0.77
C PRO A 44 7.79 26.47 0.70
N LYS A 45 7.33 27.33 1.63
CA LYS A 45 7.45 27.09 3.08
C LYS A 45 6.56 25.95 3.53
N LEU A 46 5.35 25.83 2.97
CA LEU A 46 4.46 24.71 3.25
C LEU A 46 5.11 23.37 2.84
N VAL A 47 5.67 23.30 1.63
CA VAL A 47 6.33 22.08 1.13
C VAL A 47 7.54 21.72 1.99
N GLU A 48 8.31 22.71 2.45
CA GLU A 48 9.41 22.46 3.38
C GLU A 48 8.92 22.01 4.76
N GLY A 49 7.85 22.63 5.27
CA GLY A 49 7.22 22.27 6.54
C GLY A 49 6.67 20.84 6.53
N LEU A 50 5.98 20.45 5.46
CA LEU A 50 5.47 19.08 5.27
C LEU A 50 6.61 18.05 5.24
N LYS A 51 7.75 18.39 4.61
CA LYS A 51 8.94 17.51 4.62
C LYS A 51 9.55 17.37 6.01
N ARG A 52 9.48 18.42 6.84
CA ARG A 52 9.94 18.36 8.24
C ARG A 52 8.97 17.55 9.11
N LEU A 53 7.66 17.74 8.91
CA LEU A 53 6.61 16.99 9.59
C LEU A 53 6.70 15.48 9.28
N ALA A 54 6.94 15.11 8.02
CA ALA A 54 7.14 13.71 7.63
C ALA A 54 8.42 13.08 8.19
N LYS A 55 9.35 13.89 8.71
CA LYS A 55 10.58 13.43 9.40
C LYS A 55 10.38 13.34 10.91
N SER A 56 9.59 14.23 11.51
CA SER A 56 9.30 14.21 12.94
C SER A 56 8.38 13.05 13.30
N ASP A 57 7.37 12.78 12.48
CA ASP A 57 6.41 11.70 12.72
C ASP A 57 6.47 10.59 11.65
N PRO A 58 6.75 9.33 12.04
CA PRO A 58 6.81 8.23 11.08
C PRO A 58 5.44 7.78 10.56
N MET A 59 4.36 8.05 11.29
CA MET A 59 2.98 7.65 10.95
C MET A 59 2.34 8.58 9.94
N VAL A 60 2.75 9.85 9.95
CA VAL A 60 2.22 10.85 9.03
C VAL A 60 2.64 10.52 7.60
N GLN A 61 1.68 10.61 6.69
CA GLN A 61 1.95 10.55 5.25
C GLN A 61 1.53 11.86 4.61
N CYS A 62 2.49 12.54 4.00
CA CYS A 62 2.24 13.73 3.19
C CYS A 62 2.22 13.29 1.72
N ILE A 63 1.07 13.41 1.08
CA ILE A 63 0.84 13.01 -0.31
C ILE A 63 0.48 14.27 -1.10
N ILE A 64 0.99 14.36 -2.33
CA ILE A 64 0.58 15.40 -3.27
C ILE A 64 -0.30 14.71 -4.29
N GLU A 65 -1.56 15.12 -4.37
CA GLU A 65 -2.48 14.58 -5.39
C GLU A 65 -2.20 15.19 -6.77
N GLU A 66 -2.66 14.51 -7.82
CA GLU A 66 -2.56 14.99 -9.20
C GLU A 66 -3.32 16.31 -9.42
N SER A 67 -4.32 16.60 -8.58
CA SER A 67 -5.04 17.88 -8.49
C SER A 67 -4.14 19.05 -8.04
N GLY A 68 -2.98 18.76 -7.45
CA GLY A 68 -2.09 19.74 -6.84
C GLY A 68 -2.38 19.99 -5.35
N GLU A 69 -3.35 19.30 -4.77
CA GLU A 69 -3.67 19.41 -3.34
C GLU A 69 -2.63 18.68 -2.47
N HIS A 70 -2.30 19.29 -1.33
CA HIS A 70 -1.42 18.65 -0.34
C HIS A 70 -2.26 17.96 0.73
N ILE A 71 -2.17 16.65 0.81
CA ILE A 71 -2.91 15.84 1.77
C ILE A 71 -1.99 15.37 2.89
N ILE A 72 -2.43 15.55 4.13
CA ILE A 72 -1.83 14.96 5.31
C ILE A 72 -2.73 13.82 5.78
N ALA A 73 -2.19 12.61 5.81
CA ALA A 73 -2.85 11.45 6.38
C ALA A 73 -2.26 11.11 7.76
N GLY A 74 -3.14 10.85 8.72
CA GLY A 74 -2.79 10.52 10.10
C GLY A 74 -3.60 9.35 10.65
N ALA A 75 -3.16 8.81 11.79
CA ALA A 75 -3.78 7.64 12.41
C ALA A 75 -5.18 7.92 12.99
N GLY A 76 -5.48 9.18 13.34
CA GLY A 76 -6.76 9.58 13.93
C GLY A 76 -6.89 11.10 14.02
N GLU A 77 -8.05 11.57 14.48
CA GLU A 77 -8.39 13.00 14.54
C GLU A 77 -7.45 13.80 15.45
N LEU A 78 -7.21 13.31 16.68
CA LEU A 78 -6.32 13.97 17.64
C LEU A 78 -4.88 14.07 17.10
N HIS A 79 -4.40 13.00 16.45
CA HIS A 79 -3.06 12.99 15.87
C HIS A 79 -2.93 14.03 14.76
N LEU A 80 -3.94 14.15 13.89
CA LEU A 80 -3.97 15.18 12.86
C LEU A 80 -4.06 16.60 13.44
N GLU A 81 -4.82 16.81 14.51
CA GLU A 81 -4.92 18.12 15.15
C GLU A 81 -3.55 18.60 15.67
N ILE A 82 -2.80 17.71 16.32
CA ILE A 82 -1.43 17.99 16.78
C ILE A 82 -0.51 18.26 15.58
N CYS A 83 -0.54 17.40 14.55
CA CYS A 83 0.30 17.57 13.36
C CYS A 83 0.03 18.87 12.61
N LEU A 84 -1.23 19.30 12.53
CA LEU A 84 -1.61 20.56 11.90
C LEU A 84 -1.13 21.77 12.73
N LYS A 85 -1.19 21.66 14.06
CA LYS A 85 -0.69 22.69 14.96
C LYS A 85 0.83 22.82 14.86
N ASP A 86 1.56 21.72 14.88
CA ASP A 86 3.02 21.71 14.72
C ASP A 86 3.44 22.25 13.34
N LEU A 87 2.61 22.01 12.31
CA LEU A 87 2.83 22.57 10.97
C LEU A 87 2.67 24.11 10.96
N GLU A 88 1.63 24.63 11.62
CA GLU A 88 1.34 26.08 11.68
C GLU A 88 2.29 26.84 12.62
N ASP A 89 2.63 26.27 13.78
CA ASP A 89 3.42 26.93 14.82
C ASP A 89 4.95 26.80 14.58
N ASP A 90 5.44 25.58 14.30
CA ASP A 90 6.89 25.27 14.37
C ASP A 90 7.55 24.97 13.01
N HIS A 91 6.86 24.32 12.08
CA HIS A 91 7.49 23.84 10.84
C HIS A 91 7.38 24.82 9.68
N ALA A 92 6.17 25.27 9.37
CA ALA A 92 5.91 26.16 8.24
C ALA A 92 5.74 27.62 8.69
N CYS A 93 5.32 27.86 9.95
CA CYS A 93 5.10 29.19 10.54
C CYS A 93 4.23 30.10 9.66
N ILE A 94 3.22 29.51 9.00
CA ILE A 94 2.32 30.18 8.06
C ILE A 94 0.88 29.80 8.36
N PRO A 95 -0.06 30.71 8.13
CA PRO A 95 -1.46 30.40 8.36
C PRO A 95 -1.98 29.47 7.26
N ILE A 96 -2.47 28.30 7.65
CA ILE A 96 -2.97 27.25 6.75
C ILE A 96 -4.51 27.23 6.70
N LYS A 97 -5.06 26.74 5.60
CA LYS A 97 -6.47 26.36 5.45
C LYS A 97 -6.53 24.84 5.49
N LYS A 98 -7.47 24.32 6.28
CA LYS A 98 -7.73 22.89 6.43
C LYS A 98 -9.09 22.56 5.86
N SER A 99 -9.19 21.47 5.11
CA SER A 99 -10.47 20.88 4.72
C SER A 99 -11.05 20.05 5.86
N ASP A 100 -12.29 19.60 5.68
CA ASP A 100 -12.87 18.57 6.55
C ASP A 100 -12.08 17.26 6.41
N PRO A 101 -11.93 16.50 7.52
CA PRO A 101 -11.26 15.22 7.50
C PRO A 101 -12.08 14.19 6.73
N VAL A 102 -11.45 13.56 5.74
CA VAL A 102 -12.02 12.48 4.94
C VAL A 102 -11.33 11.17 5.30
N VAL A 103 -12.10 10.09 5.39
CA VAL A 103 -11.56 8.75 5.65
C VAL A 103 -11.16 8.09 4.34
N SER A 104 -10.01 7.42 4.32
CA SER A 104 -9.61 6.61 3.17
C SER A 104 -10.53 5.40 2.99
N TYR A 105 -11.18 5.31 1.84
CA TYR A 105 -11.96 4.13 1.48
C TYR A 105 -11.05 3.00 0.97
N ARG A 106 -11.50 1.76 1.16
CA ARG A 106 -10.93 0.56 0.56
C ARG A 106 -11.99 -0.08 -0.31
N GLU A 107 -11.57 -0.65 -1.43
CA GLU A 107 -12.47 -1.34 -2.36
C GLU A 107 -12.39 -2.84 -2.13
N THR A 108 -13.53 -3.52 -2.23
CA THR A 108 -13.62 -4.98 -2.15
C THR A 108 -14.70 -5.48 -3.11
N VAL A 109 -14.62 -6.76 -3.46
CA VAL A 109 -15.63 -7.46 -4.25
C VAL A 109 -16.54 -8.25 -3.32
N SER A 110 -17.85 -8.16 -3.51
CA SER A 110 -18.85 -8.87 -2.69
C SER A 110 -19.22 -10.24 -3.25
N GLU A 111 -19.22 -10.40 -4.57
CA GLU A 111 -19.60 -11.63 -5.25
C GLU A 111 -18.60 -11.97 -6.36
N GLU A 112 -18.62 -13.23 -6.81
CA GLU A 112 -17.81 -13.67 -7.94
C GLU A 112 -18.28 -12.97 -9.22
N SER A 113 -17.36 -12.50 -10.06
CA SER A 113 -17.73 -11.78 -11.28
C SER A 113 -18.54 -12.66 -12.25
N ASP A 114 -19.72 -12.22 -12.68
CA ASP A 114 -20.57 -13.02 -13.60
C ASP A 114 -19.92 -13.31 -14.96
N GLN A 115 -19.01 -12.43 -15.41
CA GLN A 115 -18.39 -12.50 -16.72
C GLN A 115 -16.87 -12.54 -16.62
N MET A 116 -16.26 -13.37 -17.45
CA MET A 116 -14.80 -13.39 -17.57
C MET A 116 -14.34 -12.10 -18.26
N CYS A 117 -13.65 -11.24 -17.50
CA CYS A 117 -13.15 -9.97 -18.01
C CYS A 117 -12.03 -10.21 -19.00
N LEU A 118 -12.15 -9.66 -20.21
CA LEU A 118 -11.14 -9.71 -21.26
C LEU A 118 -10.46 -8.36 -21.41
N SER A 119 -9.14 -8.31 -21.18
CA SER A 119 -8.31 -7.16 -21.52
C SER A 119 -7.35 -7.51 -22.67
N LYS A 120 -7.12 -6.55 -23.57
CA LYS A 120 -6.20 -6.69 -24.70
C LYS A 120 -5.08 -5.68 -24.55
N SER A 121 -3.85 -6.11 -24.83
CA SER A 121 -2.71 -5.20 -24.87
C SER A 121 -2.85 -4.19 -26.02
N PRO A 122 -2.17 -3.02 -25.95
CA PRO A 122 -2.18 -2.03 -27.02
C PRO A 122 -1.71 -2.57 -28.38
N ASN A 123 -0.79 -3.54 -28.38
CA ASN A 123 -0.33 -4.23 -29.59
C ASN A 123 -1.36 -5.23 -30.17
N LYS A 124 -2.51 -5.43 -29.51
CA LYS A 124 -3.60 -6.36 -29.86
C LYS A 124 -3.24 -7.85 -29.94
N HIS A 125 -2.00 -8.22 -29.61
CA HIS A 125 -1.52 -9.60 -29.68
C HIS A 125 -1.76 -10.39 -28.39
N ASN A 126 -1.71 -9.72 -27.23
CA ASN A 126 -1.92 -10.37 -25.94
C ASN A 126 -3.35 -10.13 -25.45
N ARG A 127 -3.93 -11.18 -24.88
CA ARG A 127 -5.28 -11.17 -24.30
C ARG A 127 -5.21 -11.80 -22.92
N LEU A 128 -5.64 -11.06 -21.91
CA LEU A 128 -5.73 -11.52 -20.53
C LEU A 128 -7.18 -11.73 -20.17
N PHE A 129 -7.46 -12.86 -19.53
CA PHE A 129 -8.77 -13.22 -19.02
C PHE A 129 -8.66 -13.36 -17.52
N MET A 130 -9.47 -12.59 -16.78
CA MET A 130 -9.44 -12.60 -15.31
C MET A 130 -10.86 -12.61 -14.76
N LYS A 131 -11.03 -13.21 -13.59
CA LYS A 131 -12.25 -13.21 -12.80
C LYS A 131 -11.85 -12.87 -11.36
N ALA A 132 -12.62 -12.00 -10.71
CA ALA A 132 -12.43 -11.67 -9.31
C ALA A 132 -13.46 -12.41 -8.46
N GLN A 133 -13.05 -12.83 -7.27
CA GLN A 133 -13.89 -13.49 -6.27
C GLN A 133 -13.55 -12.90 -4.88
N PRO A 134 -14.54 -12.74 -3.99
CA PRO A 134 -14.29 -12.40 -2.59
C PRO A 134 -13.40 -13.44 -1.92
N MET A 135 -12.51 -12.99 -1.04
CA MET A 135 -11.78 -13.89 -0.17
C MET A 135 -12.70 -14.46 0.91
N PRO A 136 -12.43 -15.69 1.40
CA PRO A 136 -13.08 -16.21 2.59
C PRO A 136 -12.87 -15.31 3.80
N ASP A 137 -13.88 -15.23 4.66
CA ASP A 137 -13.84 -14.44 5.88
C ASP A 137 -12.65 -14.86 6.77
N GLY A 138 -11.93 -13.87 7.28
CA GLY A 138 -10.76 -14.06 8.14
C GLY A 138 -9.46 -14.43 7.41
N LEU A 139 -9.46 -14.63 6.08
CA LEU A 139 -8.20 -14.81 5.33
C LEU A 139 -7.40 -13.50 5.26
N ALA A 140 -8.09 -12.37 5.06
CA ALA A 140 -7.44 -11.05 5.02
C ALA A 140 -6.71 -10.72 6.33
N GLU A 141 -7.33 -10.98 7.48
CA GLU A 141 -6.73 -10.77 8.81
C GLU A 141 -5.49 -11.65 9.02
N ASP A 142 -5.55 -12.91 8.57
CA ASP A 142 -4.43 -13.84 8.67
C ASP A 142 -3.23 -13.45 7.79
N ILE A 143 -3.50 -12.79 6.65
CA ILE A 143 -2.46 -12.23 5.78
C ILE A 143 -1.82 -11.01 6.47
N ASP A 144 -2.64 -10.11 7.03
CA ASP A 144 -2.17 -8.91 7.74
C ASP A 144 -1.35 -9.26 9.00
N ASP A 145 -1.79 -10.27 9.75
CA ASP A 145 -1.08 -10.86 10.90
C ASP A 145 0.24 -11.54 10.49
N GLY A 146 0.42 -11.84 9.20
CA GLY A 146 1.58 -12.52 8.67
C GLY A 146 1.61 -14.02 8.99
N LYS A 147 0.45 -14.66 9.18
CA LYS A 147 0.34 -16.13 9.22
C LYS A 147 0.46 -16.72 7.81
N VAL A 148 0.09 -15.94 6.80
CA VAL A 148 0.22 -16.28 5.38
C VAL A 148 1.12 -15.24 4.72
N ASN A 149 2.35 -15.61 4.36
CA ASN A 149 3.26 -14.72 3.64
C ASN A 149 3.60 -15.24 2.23
N PRO A 150 3.99 -14.34 1.31
CA PRO A 150 4.53 -14.74 0.02
C PRO A 150 5.82 -15.56 0.13
N ARG A 151 6.60 -15.32 1.19
CA ARG A 151 7.91 -15.94 1.44
C ARG A 151 7.82 -17.36 1.99
N ASP A 152 6.66 -17.77 2.48
CA ASP A 152 6.47 -19.11 3.03
C ASP A 152 6.52 -20.15 1.91
N GLU A 153 6.92 -21.38 2.26
CA GLU A 153 6.96 -22.47 1.28
C GLU A 153 5.56 -22.71 0.71
N PHE A 154 5.45 -22.73 -0.63
CA PHE A 154 4.19 -22.88 -1.35
C PHE A 154 3.38 -24.11 -0.93
N LYS A 155 4.02 -25.21 -0.51
CA LYS A 155 3.32 -26.42 -0.02
C LYS A 155 2.69 -26.21 1.34
N ALA A 156 3.43 -25.60 2.27
CA ALA A 156 2.94 -25.33 3.63
C ALA A 156 1.78 -24.32 3.57
N ARG A 157 1.94 -23.26 2.78
CA ARG A 157 0.89 -22.26 2.54
C ARG A 157 -0.36 -22.88 1.93
N ALA A 158 -0.22 -23.68 0.88
CA ALA A 158 -1.36 -24.32 0.23
C ALA A 158 -2.10 -25.29 1.16
N ARG A 159 -1.35 -25.99 2.03
CA ARG A 159 -1.96 -26.86 3.04
C ARG A 159 -2.75 -26.06 4.08
N TYR A 160 -2.18 -24.95 4.58
CA TYR A 160 -2.87 -24.06 5.52
C TYR A 160 -4.17 -23.50 4.94
N LEU A 161 -4.11 -23.03 3.68
CA LEU A 161 -5.29 -22.51 2.98
C LEU A 161 -6.35 -23.59 2.76
N GLY A 162 -5.95 -24.81 2.39
CA GLY A 162 -6.88 -25.93 2.25
C GLY A 162 -7.52 -26.38 3.56
N GLU A 163 -6.74 -26.49 4.65
CA GLU A 163 -7.25 -26.98 5.94
C GLU A 163 -8.14 -25.95 6.65
N LYS A 164 -7.83 -24.65 6.55
CA LYS A 164 -8.53 -23.60 7.30
C LYS A 164 -9.65 -22.89 6.52
N TYR A 165 -9.49 -22.76 5.20
CA TYR A 165 -10.37 -21.96 4.36
C TYR A 165 -11.02 -22.75 3.21
N ASP A 166 -10.88 -24.08 3.22
CA ASP A 166 -11.39 -24.99 2.17
C ASP A 166 -10.93 -24.60 0.75
N TYR A 167 -9.73 -24.02 0.66
CA TYR A 167 -9.15 -23.60 -0.60
C TYR A 167 -8.63 -24.81 -1.40
N ASP A 168 -8.78 -24.79 -2.73
CA ASP A 168 -8.19 -25.83 -3.55
C ASP A 168 -6.66 -25.79 -3.42
N VAL A 169 -6.07 -26.89 -2.94
CA VAL A 169 -4.63 -27.01 -2.67
C VAL A 169 -3.80 -26.86 -3.96
N THR A 170 -4.35 -27.23 -5.12
CA THR A 170 -3.67 -27.08 -6.41
C THR A 170 -3.65 -25.63 -6.87
N GLU A 171 -4.74 -24.89 -6.65
CA GLU A 171 -4.82 -23.45 -6.94
C GLU A 171 -3.99 -22.63 -5.95
N ALA A 172 -4.04 -22.97 -4.66
CA ALA A 172 -3.27 -22.30 -3.61
C ALA A 172 -1.73 -22.42 -3.82
N ARG A 173 -1.27 -23.48 -4.51
CA ARG A 173 0.14 -23.60 -4.93
C ARG A 173 0.53 -22.66 -6.07
N LYS A 174 -0.45 -22.21 -6.86
CA LYS A 174 -0.27 -21.33 -8.02
C LYS A 174 -0.52 -19.87 -7.70
N ILE A 175 -0.52 -19.49 -6.42
CA ILE A 175 -0.51 -18.09 -6.00
C ILE A 175 0.78 -17.43 -6.48
N TRP A 176 0.66 -16.37 -7.28
CA TRP A 176 1.78 -15.61 -7.83
C TRP A 176 2.27 -14.55 -6.87
N CYS A 177 1.36 -13.75 -6.31
CA CYS A 177 1.69 -12.66 -5.41
C CYS A 177 0.55 -12.33 -4.45
N PHE A 178 0.93 -11.59 -3.41
CA PHE A 178 0.02 -10.88 -2.51
C PHE A 178 0.14 -9.39 -2.81
N GLY A 179 -0.94 -8.62 -2.69
CA GLY A 179 -0.94 -7.20 -3.00
C GLY A 179 -1.90 -6.39 -2.10
N PRO A 180 -1.72 -5.07 -1.98
CA PRO A 180 -0.61 -4.26 -2.48
C PRO A 180 0.74 -4.52 -1.77
N ASP A 181 1.84 -4.08 -2.37
CA ASP A 181 3.22 -4.10 -1.82
C ASP A 181 3.77 -5.47 -1.39
N GLY A 182 3.22 -6.56 -1.93
CA GLY A 182 3.68 -7.91 -1.61
C GLY A 182 3.15 -8.46 -0.28
N THR A 183 2.44 -7.69 0.54
CA THR A 183 1.92 -8.18 1.84
C THR A 183 0.46 -7.85 2.09
N GLY A 184 -0.20 -7.15 1.17
CA GLY A 184 -1.60 -6.80 1.35
C GLY A 184 -2.57 -7.97 1.14
N PRO A 185 -3.84 -7.79 1.54
CA PRO A 185 -4.89 -8.81 1.53
C PRO A 185 -5.54 -9.01 0.15
N ASN A 186 -4.76 -8.98 -0.94
CA ASN A 186 -5.19 -9.38 -2.28
C ASN A 186 -4.31 -10.51 -2.78
N ILE A 187 -4.87 -11.50 -3.46
CA ILE A 187 -4.13 -12.67 -3.96
C ILE A 187 -4.35 -12.79 -5.46
N LEU A 188 -3.26 -13.00 -6.20
CA LEU A 188 -3.33 -13.38 -7.60
C LEU A 188 -3.04 -14.87 -7.76
N VAL A 189 -3.99 -15.61 -8.34
CA VAL A 189 -3.89 -17.06 -8.58
C VAL A 189 -3.87 -17.35 -10.07
N ASP A 190 -2.94 -18.19 -10.51
CA ASP A 190 -2.91 -18.69 -11.88
C ASP A 190 -3.80 -19.94 -12.04
N CYS A 191 -4.92 -19.77 -12.76
CA CYS A 191 -5.83 -20.85 -13.13
C CYS A 191 -5.71 -21.26 -14.61
N THR A 192 -4.65 -20.80 -15.32
CA THR A 192 -4.50 -21.05 -16.75
C THR A 192 -4.08 -22.49 -17.06
N LYS A 193 -4.40 -22.96 -18.27
CA LYS A 193 -4.03 -24.28 -18.79
C LYS A 193 -3.55 -24.13 -20.23
N GLY A 194 -2.40 -24.73 -20.57
CA GLY A 194 -1.89 -24.78 -21.95
C GLY A 194 -1.21 -23.51 -22.47
N VAL A 195 -0.79 -22.59 -21.60
CA VAL A 195 -0.07 -21.36 -22.00
C VAL A 195 1.44 -21.61 -21.98
N GLN A 196 2.11 -21.48 -23.13
CA GLN A 196 3.53 -21.84 -23.29
C GLN A 196 4.49 -20.86 -22.61
N TYR A 197 4.25 -19.55 -22.74
CA TYR A 197 5.16 -18.49 -22.28
C TYR A 197 4.65 -17.77 -21.03
N LEU A 198 3.91 -18.48 -20.16
CA LEU A 198 3.26 -17.87 -18.99
C LEU A 198 4.28 -17.33 -17.97
N ASN A 199 5.40 -18.02 -17.79
CA ASN A 199 6.42 -17.60 -16.83
C ASN A 199 7.12 -16.30 -17.24
N GLU A 200 7.19 -15.98 -18.54
CA GLU A 200 7.82 -14.76 -19.03
C GLU A 200 6.97 -13.52 -18.74
N ILE A 201 5.64 -13.68 -18.67
CA ILE A 201 4.72 -12.58 -18.37
C ILE A 201 4.50 -12.41 -16.87
N LYS A 202 4.91 -13.38 -16.04
CA LYS A 202 4.63 -13.39 -14.60
C LYS A 202 5.09 -12.09 -13.93
N ASP A 203 6.32 -11.68 -14.19
CA ASP A 203 6.88 -10.47 -13.57
C ASP A 203 6.14 -9.21 -14.03
N SER A 204 5.64 -9.18 -15.28
CA SER A 204 4.85 -8.06 -15.80
C SER A 204 3.43 -8.00 -15.23
N VAL A 205 2.89 -9.11 -14.74
CA VAL A 205 1.55 -9.17 -14.12
C VAL A 205 1.62 -8.91 -12.61
N VAL A 206 2.75 -9.26 -11.98
CA VAL A 206 2.96 -9.08 -10.53
C VAL A 206 3.46 -7.67 -10.18
N ALA A 207 4.15 -7.00 -11.10
CA ALA A 207 4.67 -5.64 -10.94
C ALA A 207 3.54 -4.60 -10.79
#